data_AF-G2PXB9-F1
#
_entry.id   AF-G2PXB9-F1
#
_cell.length_a   1.000
_cell.length_b   1.000
_cell.length_c   1.000
_cell.angle_alpha   90.00
_cell.angle_beta   90.00
_cell.angle_gamma   90.00
#
_symmetry.space_group_name_H-M   'P 1'
#
loop_
_entity.id
_entity.type
_entity.pdbx_description
1 polymer ?
#
loop_
_entity_poly.entity_id
_entity_poly.type
_entity_poly.pdbx_seq_one_letter_code
_entity_poly.pdbx_strand_id
1 'polypeptide(L)'
;MKKGIIICIILVVISLSFYFCYKIYSFYHYSGELIGVRGTGIYHRDNCKFIRNISNEKLVFFSDKMAAAEAGYRACKTCKPPDNKKELIEVEKRKAEERKREEEERKNKMNTVDGPDYSKVKILGSSFKKNMIMVEVTGTIKNENSENESWGVSCRVQAIFFDKHKKPIFEAVSDNISLVSGQIKSFDIKVINSIAENIESYKLQLVNFSAVPDWLVAP
;
A
#
# COMPACT_ATOMS: atom_id res chain seq x y z
N MET A 1 75.40 15.27 -28.60
CA MET A 1 74.43 15.49 -27.49
C MET A 1 75.19 15.65 -26.18
N LYS A 2 74.84 16.64 -25.35
CA LYS A 2 75.49 16.84 -24.04
C LYS A 2 75.11 15.68 -23.11
N LYS A 3 76.08 15.03 -22.45
CA LYS A 3 75.85 13.88 -21.55
C LYS A 3 74.77 14.15 -20.49
N GLY A 4 74.64 15.40 -20.03
CA GLY A 4 73.58 15.81 -19.09
C GLY A 4 72.15 15.63 -19.60
N ILE A 5 71.91 15.77 -20.92
CA ILE A 5 70.56 15.60 -21.50
C ILE A 5 70.11 14.13 -21.41
N ILE A 6 71.04 13.20 -21.66
CA ILE A 6 70.75 11.76 -21.60
C ILE A 6 70.37 11.35 -20.18
N ILE A 7 71.09 11.84 -19.17
CA ILE A 7 70.81 11.55 -17.76
C ILE A 7 69.42 12.06 -17.35
N CYS A 8 69.05 13.28 -17.76
CA CYS A 8 67.74 13.85 -17.44
C CYS A 8 66.59 13.02 -18.03
N ILE A 9 66.73 12.55 -19.28
CA ILE A 9 65.70 11.72 -19.93
C ILE A 9 65.50 10.41 -19.16
N ILE A 10 66.60 9.75 -18.76
CA ILE A 10 66.54 8.48 -18.00
C ILE A 10 65.79 8.67 -16.68
N LEU A 11 66.08 9.74 -15.93
CA LEU A 11 65.41 10.02 -14.65
C LEU A 11 63.90 10.26 -14.82
N VAL A 12 63.49 10.98 -15.87
CA VAL A 12 62.07 11.22 -16.17
C VAL A 12 61.36 9.90 -16.49
N VAL A 13 61.97 9.04 -17.32
CA VAL A 13 61.39 7.74 -17.67
C VAL A 13 61.25 6.83 -16.44
N ILE A 14 62.28 6.77 -15.58
CA ILE A 14 62.22 5.99 -14.33
C ILE A 14 61.13 6.54 -13.40
N SER A 15 61.04 7.86 -13.24
CA SER A 15 60.03 8.48 -12.38
C SER A 15 58.60 8.21 -12.89
N LEU A 16 58.38 8.28 -14.20
CA LEU A 16 57.08 7.99 -14.81
C LEU A 16 56.74 6.50 -14.70
N SER A 17 57.71 5.62 -14.92
CA SER A 17 57.54 4.17 -14.76
C SER A 17 57.20 3.81 -13.32
N PHE A 18 57.92 4.37 -12.34
CA PHE A 18 57.65 4.14 -10.92
C PHE A 18 56.26 4.65 -10.51
N TYR A 19 55.86 5.84 -10.98
CA TYR A 19 54.51 6.37 -10.74
C TYR A 19 53.43 5.45 -11.32
N PHE A 20 53.64 4.93 -12.53
CA PHE A 20 52.70 4.01 -13.17
C PHE A 20 52.61 2.67 -12.44
N CYS A 21 53.76 2.09 -12.06
CA CYS A 21 53.83 0.87 -11.25
C CYS A 21 53.16 1.06 -9.88
N TYR A 22 53.37 2.19 -9.21
CA TYR A 22 52.70 2.50 -7.95
C TYR A 22 51.19 2.60 -8.11
N LYS A 23 50.70 3.24 -9.18
CA LYS A 23 49.27 3.31 -9.50
C LYS A 23 48.66 1.94 -9.76
N ILE A 24 49.36 1.10 -10.52
CA ILE A 24 48.97 -0.29 -10.76
C ILE A 24 48.94 -1.06 -9.43
N TYR A 25 50.04 -1.05 -8.68
CA TYR A 25 50.15 -1.76 -7.40
C TYR A 25 49.03 -1.39 -6.42
N SER A 26 48.75 -0.09 -6.25
CA SER A 26 47.66 0.41 -5.42
C SER A 26 46.28 -0.03 -5.93
N PHE A 27 46.13 -0.32 -7.21
CA PHE A 27 44.89 -0.80 -7.80
C PHE A 27 44.70 -2.31 -7.63
N TYR A 28 45.80 -3.08 -7.63
CA TYR A 28 45.77 -4.55 -7.50
C TYR A 28 45.81 -5.08 -6.06
N HIS A 29 46.27 -4.29 -5.08
CA HIS A 29 46.14 -4.62 -3.65
C HIS A 29 44.72 -4.38 -3.14
N TYR A 30 43.81 -5.21 -3.62
CA TYR A 30 42.42 -5.26 -3.18
C TYR A 30 42.22 -6.56 -2.41
N SER A 31 41.82 -6.47 -1.13
CA SER A 31 41.63 -7.64 -0.27
C SER A 31 40.54 -8.61 -0.75
N GLY A 32 39.66 -8.16 -1.65
CA GLY A 32 38.45 -8.89 -2.02
C GLY A 32 37.21 -8.37 -1.29
N GLU A 33 37.38 -7.71 -0.15
CA GLU A 33 36.26 -7.28 0.71
C GLU A 33 35.55 -6.03 0.18
N LEU A 34 34.21 -6.10 0.15
CA LEU A 34 33.35 -5.00 -0.26
C LEU A 34 32.74 -4.33 0.97
N ILE A 35 32.90 -3.01 1.08
CA ILE A 35 32.46 -2.24 2.25
C ILE A 35 31.34 -1.27 1.85
N GLY A 36 30.12 -1.56 2.27
CA GLY A 36 28.96 -0.66 2.22
C GLY A 36 29.01 0.44 3.27
N VAL A 37 28.40 1.59 2.95
CA VAL A 37 28.15 2.69 3.90
C VAL A 37 26.64 2.86 4.09
N ARG A 38 26.14 2.57 5.30
CA ARG A 38 24.73 2.73 5.69
C ARG A 38 24.23 4.16 5.39
N GLY A 39 22.99 4.25 4.91
CA GLY A 39 22.34 5.51 4.55
C GLY A 39 22.71 6.05 3.16
N THR A 40 23.85 5.67 2.58
CA THR A 40 24.22 6.08 1.21
C THR A 40 23.79 5.07 0.15
N GLY A 41 23.68 3.79 0.53
CA GLY A 41 23.47 2.68 -0.40
C GLY A 41 24.64 2.52 -1.39
N ILE A 42 25.85 2.93 -1.04
CA ILE A 42 27.05 2.79 -1.88
C ILE A 42 28.05 1.86 -1.20
N TYR A 43 28.61 0.92 -1.95
CA TYR A 43 29.72 0.09 -1.49
C TYR A 43 31.03 0.44 -2.19
N HIS A 44 32.11 0.17 -1.48
CA HIS A 44 33.46 0.63 -1.77
C HIS A 44 34.45 -0.54 -1.67
N ARG A 45 35.67 -0.31 -2.16
CA ARG A 45 36.83 -1.12 -1.80
C ARG A 45 37.36 -0.69 -0.43
N ASP A 46 38.02 -1.61 0.26
CA ASP A 46 38.79 -1.39 1.50
C ASP A 46 39.74 -0.18 1.43
N ASN A 47 40.43 0.02 0.30
CA ASN A 47 41.38 1.11 0.12
C ASN A 47 40.75 2.46 -0.31
N CYS A 48 39.42 2.56 -0.36
CA CYS A 48 38.74 3.76 -0.83
C CYS A 48 38.92 4.94 0.14
N LYS A 49 39.33 6.10 -0.40
CA LYS A 49 39.52 7.33 0.38
C LYS A 49 38.29 7.76 1.20
N PHE A 50 37.08 7.42 0.74
CA PHE A 50 35.84 7.78 1.43
C PHE A 50 35.62 6.94 2.69
N ILE A 51 36.03 5.66 2.69
CA ILE A 51 35.87 4.77 3.84
C ILE A 51 36.74 5.20 5.02
N ARG A 52 37.94 5.75 4.75
CA ARG A 52 38.90 6.18 5.79
C ARG A 52 38.34 7.17 6.82
N ASN A 53 37.35 7.96 6.43
CA ASN A 53 36.77 9.01 7.28
C ASN A 53 35.38 8.63 7.82
N ILE A 54 34.91 7.40 7.61
CA ILE A 54 33.58 6.94 8.04
C ILE A 54 33.71 6.16 9.34
N SER A 55 32.80 6.41 10.27
CA SER A 55 32.71 5.68 11.54
C SER A 55 32.38 4.20 11.31
N ASN A 56 33.04 3.29 12.03
CA ASN A 56 32.85 1.84 11.90
C ASN A 56 31.38 1.38 12.02
N GLU A 57 30.57 2.05 12.84
CA GLU A 57 29.13 1.75 13.02
C GLU A 57 28.28 1.89 11.75
N LYS A 58 28.76 2.69 10.79
CA LYS A 58 28.09 2.91 9.49
C LYS A 58 28.59 1.96 8.41
N LEU A 59 29.64 1.19 8.67
CA LEU A 59 30.20 0.27 7.69
C LEU A 59 29.42 -1.05 7.69
N VAL A 60 29.24 -1.62 6.51
CA VAL A 60 28.64 -2.95 6.29
C VAL A 60 29.59 -3.73 5.41
N PHE A 61 29.95 -4.94 5.79
CA PHE A 61 30.86 -5.77 5.01
C PHE A 61 30.04 -6.78 4.21
N PHE A 62 30.37 -6.93 2.93
CA PHE A 62 29.74 -7.89 2.03
C PHE A 62 30.77 -8.92 1.56
N SER A 63 30.36 -10.19 1.56
CA SER A 63 31.15 -11.31 1.03
C SER A 63 31.38 -11.19 -0.47
N ASP A 64 30.37 -10.71 -1.19
CA ASP A 64 30.36 -10.66 -2.64
C ASP A 64 29.41 -9.58 -3.17
N LYS A 65 29.37 -9.44 -4.50
CA LYS A 65 28.53 -8.46 -5.20
C LYS A 65 27.04 -8.75 -5.08
N MET A 66 26.66 -10.02 -4.97
CA MET A 66 25.26 -10.44 -4.86
C MET A 66 24.72 -10.00 -3.50
N ALA A 67 25.45 -10.25 -2.41
CA ALA A 67 25.10 -9.78 -1.07
C ALA A 67 24.94 -8.25 -1.01
N ALA A 68 25.84 -7.51 -1.67
CA ALA A 68 25.73 -6.06 -1.79
C ALA A 68 24.47 -5.64 -2.59
N ALA A 69 24.15 -6.34 -3.68
CA ALA A 69 22.98 -6.08 -4.51
C ALA A 69 21.66 -6.41 -3.78
N GLU A 70 21.60 -7.51 -3.05
CA GLU A 70 20.43 -7.91 -2.23
C GLU A 70 20.09 -6.86 -1.17
N ALA A 71 21.14 -6.29 -0.56
CA ALA A 71 21.05 -5.18 0.38
C ALA A 71 20.76 -3.81 -0.28
N GLY A 72 20.67 -3.75 -1.62
CA GLY A 72 20.34 -2.54 -2.38
C GLY A 72 21.50 -1.55 -2.53
N TYR A 73 22.75 -2.00 -2.40
CA TYR A 73 23.93 -1.15 -2.54
C TYR A 73 24.41 -1.10 -3.99
N ARG A 74 24.98 0.04 -4.39
CA ARG A 74 25.55 0.28 -5.72
C ARG A 74 27.05 0.56 -5.67
N ALA A 75 27.76 0.25 -6.75
CA ALA A 75 29.20 0.43 -6.81
C ALA A 75 29.63 1.91 -6.72
N CYS A 76 30.65 2.21 -5.90
CA CYS A 76 31.25 3.53 -5.84
C CYS A 76 31.92 3.92 -7.17
N LYS A 77 31.53 5.05 -7.75
CA LYS A 77 32.10 5.56 -9.02
C LYS A 77 33.58 5.95 -8.92
N THR A 78 34.07 6.26 -7.71
CA THR A 78 35.45 6.76 -7.50
C THR A 78 36.46 5.64 -7.35
N CYS A 79 36.20 4.65 -6.48
CA CYS A 79 37.12 3.51 -6.33
C CYS A 79 36.83 2.36 -7.30
N LYS A 80 35.74 2.46 -8.09
CA LYS A 80 35.33 1.49 -9.10
C LYS A 80 35.49 0.05 -8.60
N PRO A 81 34.79 -0.34 -7.52
CA PRO A 81 34.77 -1.74 -7.12
C PRO A 81 34.15 -2.58 -8.26
N PRO A 82 34.29 -3.92 -8.23
CA PRO A 82 33.61 -4.80 -9.18
C PRO A 82 32.13 -4.41 -9.29
N ASP A 83 31.67 -4.09 -10.51
CA ASP A 83 30.30 -3.60 -10.74
C ASP A 83 29.27 -4.70 -10.45
N ASN A 84 28.18 -4.33 -9.78
CA ASN A 84 27.08 -5.22 -9.39
C ASN A 84 25.75 -4.89 -10.10
N LYS A 85 25.79 -4.09 -11.18
CA LYS A 85 24.57 -3.67 -11.90
C LYS A 85 23.72 -4.86 -12.39
N LYS A 86 24.34 -5.97 -12.80
CA LYS A 86 23.61 -7.16 -13.26
C LYS A 86 22.87 -7.84 -12.12
N GLU A 87 23.57 -8.03 -11.00
CA GLU A 87 23.06 -8.62 -9.77
C GLU A 87 21.91 -7.77 -9.20
N LEU A 88 22.03 -6.43 -9.26
CA LEU A 88 20.96 -5.52 -8.83
C LEU A 88 19.67 -5.72 -9.65
N ILE A 89 19.79 -5.79 -10.97
CA ILE A 89 18.64 -6.03 -11.87
C ILE A 89 18.01 -7.38 -11.60
N GLU A 90 18.82 -8.41 -11.34
CA GLU A 90 18.35 -9.76 -11.03
C GLU A 90 17.57 -9.79 -9.70
N VAL A 91 18.09 -9.15 -8.65
CA VAL A 91 17.42 -9.01 -7.35
C VAL A 91 16.10 -8.26 -7.49
N GLU A 92 16.07 -7.16 -8.25
CA GLU A 92 14.85 -6.38 -8.49
C GLU A 92 13.79 -7.21 -9.24
N LYS A 93 14.21 -7.99 -10.24
CA LYS A 93 13.33 -8.91 -10.97
C LYS A 93 12.75 -9.99 -10.04
N ARG A 94 13.58 -10.62 -9.22
CA ARG A 94 13.15 -11.64 -8.23
C ARG A 94 12.13 -11.06 -7.25
N LYS A 95 12.41 -9.88 -6.68
CA LYS A 95 11.47 -9.17 -5.78
C LYS A 95 10.16 -8.79 -6.48
N ALA A 96 10.21 -8.44 -7.77
CA ALA A 96 9.00 -8.12 -8.52
C ALA A 96 8.15 -9.36 -8.82
N GLU A 97 8.78 -10.50 -9.11
CA GLU A 97 8.10 -11.78 -9.32
C GLU A 97 7.46 -12.29 -8.02
N GLU A 98 8.16 -12.17 -6.88
CA GLU A 98 7.63 -12.50 -5.56
C GLU A 98 6.39 -11.69 -5.21
N ARG A 99 6.43 -10.35 -5.40
CA ARG A 99 5.24 -9.49 -5.20
C ARG A 99 4.05 -9.90 -6.07
N LYS A 100 4.30 -10.29 -7.33
CA LYS A 100 3.23 -10.78 -8.22
C LYS A 100 2.61 -12.08 -7.71
N ARG A 101 3.44 -13.00 -7.22
CA ARG A 101 2.99 -14.27 -6.64
C ARG A 101 2.15 -14.04 -5.38
N GLU A 102 2.58 -13.16 -4.48
CA GLU A 102 1.81 -12.79 -3.27
C GLU A 102 0.47 -12.15 -3.64
N GLU A 103 0.44 -11.28 -4.65
CA GLU A 103 -0.80 -10.67 -5.13
C GLU A 103 -1.77 -11.70 -5.72
N GLU A 104 -1.26 -12.66 -6.49
CA GLU A 104 -2.05 -13.76 -7.06
C GLU A 104 -2.59 -14.68 -5.96
N GLU A 105 -1.77 -15.03 -4.97
CA GLU A 105 -2.21 -15.80 -3.82
C GLU A 105 -3.31 -15.08 -3.04
N ARG A 106 -3.18 -13.76 -2.86
CA ARG A 106 -4.21 -12.92 -2.21
C ARG A 106 -5.51 -12.92 -3.01
N LYS A 107 -5.45 -12.84 -4.34
CA LYS A 107 -6.63 -12.91 -5.23
C LYS A 107 -7.28 -14.29 -5.17
N ASN A 108 -6.50 -15.36 -5.16
CA ASN A 108 -7.01 -16.72 -5.07
C ASN A 108 -7.70 -16.98 -3.73
N LYS A 109 -7.12 -16.53 -2.61
CA LYS A 109 -7.77 -16.63 -1.28
C LYS A 109 -9.10 -15.88 -1.21
N MET A 110 -9.24 -14.76 -1.91
CA MET A 110 -10.49 -14.00 -1.95
C MET A 110 -11.60 -14.72 -2.75
N ASN A 111 -11.26 -15.68 -3.61
CA ASN A 111 -12.22 -16.38 -4.47
C ASN A 111 -12.70 -17.73 -3.90
N THR A 112 -12.11 -18.24 -2.81
CA THR A 112 -12.37 -19.62 -2.32
C THR A 112 -12.97 -19.71 -0.92
N VAL A 113 -13.61 -18.65 -0.42
CA VAL A 113 -14.30 -18.73 0.88
C VAL A 113 -15.75 -19.16 0.63
N ASP A 114 -16.02 -20.46 0.77
CA ASP A 114 -17.37 -20.99 0.95
C ASP A 114 -17.86 -20.56 2.35
N GLY A 115 -18.49 -19.40 2.43
CA GLY A 115 -19.04 -18.85 3.67
C GLY A 115 -20.34 -19.57 4.12
N PRO A 116 -20.65 -19.61 5.43
CA PRO A 116 -21.92 -20.15 5.91
C PRO A 116 -23.10 -19.29 5.43
N ASP A 117 -24.22 -19.94 5.10
CA ASP A 117 -25.45 -19.29 4.63
C ASP A 117 -26.17 -18.56 5.78
N TYR A 118 -26.13 -17.23 5.77
CA TYR A 118 -26.82 -16.35 6.73
C TYR A 118 -27.98 -15.56 6.09
N SER A 119 -28.71 -16.16 5.15
CA SER A 119 -29.82 -15.57 4.40
C SER A 119 -31.04 -15.07 5.22
N LYS A 120 -30.98 -14.98 6.55
CA LYS A 120 -32.11 -14.57 7.41
C LYS A 120 -31.68 -13.77 8.64
N VAL A 121 -31.40 -12.48 8.46
CA VAL A 121 -31.36 -11.51 9.58
C VAL A 121 -32.51 -10.52 9.41
N LYS A 122 -33.40 -10.44 10.41
CA LYS A 122 -34.60 -9.59 10.42
C LYS A 122 -34.32 -8.35 11.27
N ILE A 123 -34.30 -7.16 10.65
CA ILE A 123 -34.17 -5.88 11.37
C ILE A 123 -35.57 -5.27 11.50
N LEU A 124 -36.00 -5.02 12.74
CA LEU A 124 -37.27 -4.37 13.06
C LEU A 124 -37.04 -2.86 13.21
N GLY A 125 -37.68 -2.05 12.36
CA GLY A 125 -37.64 -0.59 12.43
C GLY A 125 -38.82 0.00 13.24
N SER A 126 -38.62 1.21 13.78
CA SER A 126 -39.62 1.98 14.53
C SER A 126 -40.79 2.44 13.65
N SER A 127 -42.00 2.46 14.22
CA SER A 127 -43.22 2.97 13.57
C SER A 127 -43.43 4.45 13.89
N PHE A 128 -43.81 5.25 12.89
CA PHE A 128 -44.10 6.69 13.07
C PHE A 128 -45.56 7.00 12.72
N LYS A 129 -46.20 7.85 13.53
CA LYS A 129 -47.61 8.26 13.36
C LYS A 129 -47.69 9.77 13.13
N LYS A 130 -48.00 10.19 11.90
CA LYS A 130 -48.34 11.58 11.56
C LYS A 130 -49.47 11.57 10.53
N ASN A 131 -50.57 12.28 10.81
CA ASN A 131 -51.75 12.37 9.93
C ASN A 131 -52.33 11.00 9.45
N MET A 132 -52.50 10.03 10.36
CA MET A 132 -53.08 8.69 10.12
C MET A 132 -52.34 7.76 9.13
N ILE A 133 -51.15 8.12 8.66
CA ILE A 133 -50.34 7.23 7.82
C ILE A 133 -49.41 6.42 8.74
N MET A 134 -49.56 5.09 8.70
CA MET A 134 -48.68 4.13 9.40
C MET A 134 -47.74 3.51 8.37
N VAL A 135 -46.52 4.03 8.28
CA VAL A 135 -45.48 3.46 7.43
C VAL A 135 -44.56 2.62 8.31
N GLU A 136 -44.63 1.30 8.17
CA GLU A 136 -43.53 0.45 8.63
C GLU A 136 -42.47 0.43 7.53
N VAL A 137 -41.21 0.57 7.90
CA VAL A 137 -40.09 0.47 6.96
C VAL A 137 -39.24 -0.69 7.41
N THR A 138 -39.50 -1.86 6.83
CA THR A 138 -38.60 -3.00 6.98
C THR A 138 -37.42 -2.83 6.03
N GLY A 139 -36.26 -3.38 6.38
CA GLY A 139 -35.11 -3.46 5.48
C GLY A 139 -34.42 -4.80 5.70
N THR A 140 -34.12 -5.51 4.61
CA THR A 140 -33.36 -6.76 4.68
C THR A 140 -31.97 -6.50 4.14
N ILE A 141 -30.95 -6.80 4.95
CA ILE A 141 -29.55 -6.62 4.56
C ILE A 141 -29.02 -7.99 4.13
N LYS A 142 -28.56 -8.08 2.89
CA LYS A 142 -27.89 -9.28 2.37
C LYS A 142 -26.40 -9.13 2.57
N ASN A 143 -25.89 -9.75 3.62
CA ASN A 143 -24.46 -9.88 3.85
C ASN A 143 -23.91 -11.04 3.02
N GLU A 144 -22.99 -10.76 2.10
CA GLU A 144 -22.32 -11.80 1.32
C GLU A 144 -20.88 -12.06 1.73
N ASN A 145 -20.26 -11.26 2.60
CA ASN A 145 -18.87 -11.48 3.04
C ASN A 145 -18.48 -10.49 4.16
N SER A 146 -18.23 -10.96 5.39
CA SER A 146 -17.12 -10.40 6.20
C SER A 146 -16.78 -11.29 7.39
N GLU A 147 -15.56 -11.80 7.43
CA GLU A 147 -14.94 -12.27 8.67
C GLU A 147 -13.92 -11.27 9.23
N ASN A 148 -13.60 -10.16 8.56
CA ASN A 148 -12.60 -9.22 9.08
C ASN A 148 -12.97 -7.76 8.84
N GLU A 149 -12.94 -7.01 9.94
CA GLU A 149 -13.16 -5.56 10.10
C GLU A 149 -14.63 -5.10 10.10
N SER A 150 -15.19 -5.07 11.32
CA SER A 150 -16.40 -4.34 11.64
C SER A 150 -16.08 -2.84 11.66
N TRP A 151 -16.73 -2.10 10.77
CA TRP A 151 -16.84 -0.65 10.89
C TRP A 151 -18.33 -0.32 10.87
N GLY A 152 -18.86 0.29 11.92
CA GLY A 152 -20.22 0.80 11.95
C GLY A 152 -20.45 1.83 10.83
N VAL A 153 -21.51 1.65 10.04
CA VAL A 153 -22.08 2.68 9.16
C VAL A 153 -23.38 3.11 9.77
N SER A 154 -23.51 4.37 10.16
CA SER A 154 -24.83 4.91 10.50
C SER A 154 -25.46 5.49 9.23
N CYS A 155 -26.70 5.11 8.95
CA CYS A 155 -27.49 5.68 7.87
C CYS A 155 -28.91 6.02 8.34
N ARG A 156 -29.55 6.97 7.66
CA ARG A 156 -31.00 7.21 7.79
C ARG A 156 -31.69 6.95 6.47
N VAL A 157 -32.92 6.47 6.54
CA VAL A 157 -33.79 6.28 5.38
C VAL A 157 -34.80 7.42 5.35
N GLN A 158 -34.83 8.16 4.25
CA GLN A 158 -35.82 9.19 3.97
C GLN A 158 -36.86 8.65 2.98
N ALA A 159 -38.12 8.72 3.36
CA ALA A 159 -39.26 8.38 2.52
C ALA A 159 -40.02 9.66 2.13
N ILE A 160 -40.18 9.89 0.83
CA ILE A 160 -40.91 11.02 0.25
C ILE A 160 -42.13 10.47 -0.49
N PHE A 161 -43.31 10.95 -0.15
CA PHE A 161 -44.58 10.50 -0.75
C PHE A 161 -45.10 11.60 -1.68
N PHE A 162 -45.66 11.19 -2.82
CA PHE A 162 -46.13 12.09 -3.87
C PHE A 162 -47.64 11.95 -4.09
N ASP A 163 -48.28 13.08 -4.39
CA ASP A 163 -49.65 13.09 -4.89
C ASP A 163 -49.73 12.63 -6.37
N LYS A 164 -50.96 12.60 -6.88
CA LYS A 164 -51.29 12.31 -8.30
C LYS A 164 -50.64 13.24 -9.33
N HIS A 165 -50.08 14.36 -8.88
CA HIS A 165 -49.40 15.36 -9.70
C HIS A 165 -47.87 15.31 -9.52
N LYS A 166 -47.34 14.26 -8.88
CA LYS A 166 -45.92 14.10 -8.54
C LYS A 166 -45.37 15.21 -7.66
N LYS A 167 -46.21 15.88 -6.87
CA LYS A 167 -45.75 16.85 -5.86
C LYS A 167 -45.52 16.15 -4.53
N PRO A 168 -44.37 16.38 -3.86
CA PRO A 168 -44.11 15.78 -2.56
C PRO A 168 -45.11 16.33 -1.54
N ILE A 169 -45.89 15.45 -0.92
CA ILE A 169 -46.92 15.78 0.08
C ILE A 169 -46.49 15.43 1.49
N PHE A 170 -45.57 14.48 1.64
CA PHE A 170 -45.10 14.04 2.95
C PHE A 170 -43.67 13.53 2.87
N GLU A 171 -42.90 13.83 3.92
CA GLU A 171 -41.52 13.41 4.08
C GLU A 171 -41.34 12.85 5.50
N ALA A 172 -40.78 11.65 5.58
CA ALA A 172 -40.42 10.99 6.83
C ALA A 172 -38.96 10.57 6.78
N VAL A 173 -38.25 10.73 7.90
CA VAL A 173 -36.86 10.28 8.05
C VAL A 173 -36.83 9.30 9.20
N SER A 174 -36.22 8.13 9.00
CA SER A 174 -36.02 7.14 10.05
C SER A 174 -35.05 7.65 11.11
N ASP A 175 -35.06 6.98 12.26
CA ASP A 175 -33.96 7.08 13.22
C ASP A 175 -32.64 6.59 12.58
N ASN A 176 -31.52 6.85 13.26
CA ASN A 176 -30.22 6.32 12.86
C ASN A 176 -30.26 4.79 12.89
N ILE A 177 -29.96 4.18 11.75
CA ILE A 177 -29.78 2.74 11.62
C ILE A 177 -28.27 2.50 11.61
N SER A 178 -27.78 1.82 12.65
CA SER A 178 -26.39 1.37 12.72
C SER A 178 -26.25 0.05 11.97
N LEU A 179 -25.43 0.07 10.93
CA LEU A 179 -25.11 -1.05 10.05
C LEU A 179 -23.63 -1.38 10.19
N VAL A 180 -23.20 -2.55 9.74
CA VAL A 180 -21.77 -2.85 9.64
C VAL A 180 -21.38 -2.66 8.16
N SER A 181 -20.27 -1.96 7.93
CA SER A 181 -19.77 -1.54 6.62
C SER A 181 -19.46 -2.74 5.73
N GLY A 182 -19.75 -2.62 4.43
CA GLY A 182 -19.38 -3.60 3.39
C GLY A 182 -20.53 -4.49 2.86
N GLN A 183 -21.78 -4.32 3.34
CA GLN A 183 -22.76 -5.41 3.29
C GLN A 183 -24.17 -5.05 2.81
N ILE A 184 -24.40 -3.89 2.19
CA ILE A 184 -25.76 -3.49 1.78
C ILE A 184 -25.88 -3.55 0.25
N LYS A 185 -26.34 -4.69 -0.27
CA LYS A 185 -26.62 -4.85 -1.72
C LYS A 185 -28.00 -4.35 -2.14
N SER A 186 -29.02 -4.52 -1.29
CA SER A 186 -30.40 -4.15 -1.59
C SER A 186 -31.14 -3.81 -0.31
N PHE A 187 -32.10 -2.90 -0.38
CA PHE A 187 -32.95 -2.51 0.74
C PHE A 187 -34.41 -2.62 0.30
N ASP A 188 -35.17 -3.54 0.91
CA ASP A 188 -36.58 -3.76 0.59
C ASP A 188 -37.50 -3.12 1.64
N ILE A 189 -38.18 -2.04 1.25
CA ILE A 189 -39.15 -1.35 2.11
C ILE A 189 -40.55 -1.86 1.83
N LYS A 190 -41.25 -2.27 2.89
CA LYS A 190 -42.66 -2.66 2.82
C LYS A 190 -43.55 -1.68 3.55
N VAL A 191 -44.37 -0.93 2.83
CA VAL A 191 -45.41 -0.08 3.43
C VAL A 191 -46.59 -0.97 3.84
N ILE A 192 -46.83 -1.11 5.14
CA ILE A 192 -47.81 -2.09 5.65
C ILE A 192 -49.25 -1.55 5.64
N ASN A 193 -49.48 -0.24 5.79
CA ASN A 193 -50.84 0.33 5.72
C ASN A 193 -50.84 1.79 5.26
N SER A 194 -51.22 2.03 4.01
CA SER A 194 -51.53 3.35 3.49
C SER A 194 -53.04 3.59 3.59
N ILE A 195 -53.48 4.37 4.59
CA ILE A 195 -54.87 4.85 4.68
C ILE A 195 -55.07 6.14 3.87
N ALA A 196 -54.01 6.67 3.25
CA ALA A 196 -54.09 7.91 2.49
C ALA A 196 -54.55 7.62 1.05
N GLU A 197 -55.82 7.91 0.76
CA GLU A 197 -56.43 7.88 -0.59
C GLU A 197 -55.71 8.78 -1.62
N ASN A 198 -54.72 9.58 -1.20
CA ASN A 198 -54.04 10.58 -2.03
C ASN A 198 -52.55 10.27 -2.31
N ILE A 199 -52.02 9.12 -1.90
CA ILE A 199 -50.64 8.73 -2.22
C ILE A 199 -50.64 7.91 -3.51
N GLU A 200 -50.09 8.45 -4.59
CA GLU A 200 -49.95 7.73 -5.86
C GLU A 200 -48.61 6.97 -5.93
N SER A 201 -47.54 7.57 -5.41
CA SER A 201 -46.20 6.99 -5.45
C SER A 201 -45.34 7.47 -4.30
N TYR A 202 -44.21 6.80 -4.09
CA TYR A 202 -43.21 7.19 -3.09
C TYR A 202 -41.79 7.01 -3.65
N LYS A 203 -40.85 7.77 -3.10
CA LYS A 203 -39.41 7.68 -3.37
C LYS A 203 -38.67 7.49 -2.05
N LEU A 204 -37.68 6.61 -2.07
CA LEU A 204 -36.85 6.29 -0.91
C LEU A 204 -35.43 6.73 -1.21
N GLN A 205 -34.80 7.39 -0.25
CA GLN A 205 -33.43 7.86 -0.36
C GLN A 205 -32.68 7.52 0.92
N LEU A 206 -31.45 7.01 0.78
CA LEU A 206 -30.51 6.95 1.90
C LEU A 206 -29.94 8.35 2.09
N VAL A 207 -30.01 8.87 3.31
CA VAL A 207 -29.48 10.17 3.69
C VAL A 207 -28.52 10.03 4.87
N ASN A 208 -27.52 10.91 4.91
CA ASN A 208 -26.49 10.98 5.96
C ASN A 208 -25.74 9.66 6.16
N PHE A 209 -24.87 9.32 5.20
CA PHE A 209 -23.93 8.22 5.32
C PHE A 209 -22.69 8.70 6.09
N SER A 210 -22.54 8.30 7.34
CA SER A 210 -21.34 8.56 8.13
C SER A 210 -20.75 7.24 8.61
N ALA A 211 -19.48 7.01 8.28
CA ALA A 211 -18.70 5.96 8.93
C ALA A 211 -18.57 6.33 10.41
N VAL A 212 -19.10 5.48 11.29
CA VAL A 212 -19.00 5.63 12.73
C VAL A 212 -18.03 4.56 13.22
N PRO A 213 -16.93 4.91 13.87
CA PRO A 213 -16.03 3.93 14.47
C PRO A 213 -16.81 3.00 15.41
N ASP A 214 -16.52 1.71 15.41
CA ASP A 214 -17.25 0.69 16.20
C ASP A 214 -17.40 1.04 17.69
N TRP A 215 -16.42 1.72 18.27
CA TRP A 215 -16.42 2.12 19.67
C TRP A 215 -17.41 3.27 20.01
N LEU A 216 -18.06 3.88 18.99
CA LEU A 216 -19.09 4.91 19.15
C LEU A 216 -20.52 4.37 18.99
N VAL A 217 -20.69 3.12 18.59
CA VAL A 217 -22.01 2.48 18.50
C VAL A 217 -22.38 1.96 19.90
N ALA A 218 -23.30 2.64 20.58
CA ALA A 218 -23.80 2.18 21.88
C ALA A 218 -24.49 0.81 21.73
N PRO A 219 -24.34 -0.11 22.72
CA PRO A 219 -24.91 -1.45 22.70
C PRO A 219 -26.45 -1.46 22.70
#